data_AF-A0A5B9E2N4-F1
#
_entry.id   AF-A0A5B9E2N4-F1
#
_cell.length_a   1.000
_cell.length_b   1.000
_cell.length_c   1.000
_cell.angle_alpha   90.00
_cell.angle_beta   90.00
_cell.angle_gamma   90.00
#
_symmetry.space_group_name_H-M   'P 1'
#
loop_
_entity.id
_entity.type
_entity.pdbx_description
1 polymer ?
#
loop_
_entity_poly.entity_id
_entity_poly.type
_entity_poly.pdbx_seq_one_letter_code
_entity_poly.pdbx_strand_id
1 'polypeptide(L)'
;MNPQIDTARLDEVRAIALQSGGHTAIGEGMCVMEAVSYVAGEPWSDAPACACPVIGAFMRSWNDSLPDDKRTELLRPLITRLVGSKSTPEVEGRRATMACDWLVRMYTPAWLRLAGLTAQADALAGLPEITDFANTPSIKPAIEAARRDAAAARAAARAAAEDAARAAAWDAARAAARAAARAAARAAAEDAARAAAWDAAWDAARAAAWDAARAAAWDAAWAAAGDAAGAAAKAKLAPIVTELQASALQLVERMLSAEVA
;
A
#
# COMPACT_ATOMS: atom_id res chain seq x y z
N MET A 1 11.58 -10.46 -36.77
CA MET A 1 11.60 -11.80 -36.15
C MET A 1 10.74 -11.74 -34.91
N ASN A 2 9.77 -12.63 -34.76
CA ASN A 2 9.07 -12.74 -33.47
C ASN A 2 10.10 -13.19 -32.43
N PRO A 3 10.21 -12.51 -31.28
CA PRO A 3 11.14 -12.89 -30.23
C PRO A 3 10.81 -14.32 -29.78
N GLN A 4 11.82 -15.20 -29.81
CA GLN A 4 11.67 -16.60 -29.45
C GLN A 4 12.04 -16.76 -27.98
N ILE A 5 11.22 -17.51 -27.24
CA ILE A 5 11.47 -17.81 -25.83
C ILE A 5 12.59 -18.87 -25.75
N ASP A 6 13.66 -18.55 -25.02
CA ASP A 6 14.68 -19.51 -24.60
C ASP A 6 14.10 -20.40 -23.50
N THR A 7 13.87 -21.67 -23.81
CA THR A 7 13.24 -22.63 -22.91
C THR A 7 14.12 -22.96 -21.70
N ALA A 8 15.46 -22.97 -21.84
CA ALA A 8 16.36 -23.24 -20.73
C ALA A 8 16.32 -22.09 -19.72
N ARG A 9 16.32 -20.84 -20.22
CA ARG A 9 16.15 -19.65 -19.39
C ARG A 9 14.77 -19.59 -18.73
N LEU A 10 13.72 -20.02 -19.43
CA LEU A 10 12.37 -20.07 -18.86
C LEU A 10 12.29 -21.05 -17.67
N ASP A 11 12.95 -22.20 -17.75
CA ASP A 11 12.97 -23.17 -16.65
C ASP A 11 13.75 -22.64 -15.44
N GLU A 12 14.84 -21.89 -15.65
CA GLU A 12 15.55 -21.18 -14.58
C GLU A 12 14.66 -20.14 -13.90
N VAL A 13 13.97 -19.30 -14.69
CA VAL A 13 13.01 -18.30 -14.18
C VAL A 13 11.88 -18.95 -13.38
N ARG A 14 11.44 -20.16 -13.77
CA ARG A 14 10.43 -20.91 -13.02
C ARG A 14 10.90 -21.40 -11.66
N ALA A 15 12.21 -21.54 -11.44
CA ALA A 15 12.76 -21.93 -10.15
C ALA A 15 12.97 -20.75 -9.19
N ILE A 16 12.96 -19.51 -9.69
CA ILE A 16 13.30 -18.31 -8.91
C ILE A 16 12.02 -17.54 -8.56
N ALA A 17 11.95 -17.02 -7.33
CA ALA A 17 10.88 -16.14 -6.89
C ALA A 17 11.07 -14.72 -7.45
N LEU A 18 9.98 -14.08 -7.88
CA LEU A 18 10.02 -12.70 -8.36
C LEU A 18 10.14 -11.74 -7.18
N GLN A 19 10.98 -10.71 -7.34
CA GLN A 19 11.28 -9.71 -6.34
C GLN A 19 10.80 -8.32 -6.77
N SER A 20 10.60 -7.42 -5.79
CA SER A 20 10.31 -6.01 -6.03
C SER A 20 11.60 -5.24 -6.36
N GLY A 21 11.49 -4.20 -7.18
CA GLY A 21 12.61 -3.34 -7.53
C GLY A 21 13.45 -3.89 -8.69
N GLY A 22 14.55 -3.19 -8.97
CA GLY A 22 15.49 -3.51 -10.05
C GLY A 22 16.73 -4.24 -9.57
N HIS A 23 17.27 -5.09 -10.43
CA HIS A 23 18.39 -5.97 -10.16
C HIS A 23 19.43 -5.84 -11.29
N THR A 24 20.69 -6.17 -11.02
CA THR A 24 21.74 -6.05 -12.05
C THR A 24 22.00 -7.36 -12.79
N ALA A 25 21.57 -8.48 -12.23
CA ALA A 25 21.68 -9.81 -12.83
C ALA A 25 20.70 -10.81 -12.19
N ILE A 26 20.46 -11.94 -12.87
CA ILE A 26 19.55 -13.00 -12.42
C ILE A 26 19.90 -13.57 -11.04
N GLY A 27 21.19 -13.64 -10.69
CA GLY A 27 21.66 -14.13 -9.40
C GLY A 27 21.32 -13.25 -8.21
N GLU A 28 20.92 -11.99 -8.44
CA GLU A 28 20.52 -11.03 -7.40
C GLU A 28 19.01 -11.02 -7.15
N GLY A 29 18.24 -11.70 -7.99
CA GLY A 29 16.78 -11.58 -8.06
C GLY A 29 16.33 -11.10 -9.43
N MET A 30 15.00 -11.04 -9.62
CA MET A 30 14.42 -10.46 -10.83
C MET A 30 13.00 -9.99 -10.57
N CYS A 31 12.62 -8.86 -11.15
CA CYS A 31 11.23 -8.50 -11.34
C CYS A 31 10.66 -9.25 -12.56
N VAL A 32 9.33 -9.18 -12.73
CA VAL A 32 8.65 -9.81 -13.87
C VAL A 32 9.19 -9.36 -15.24
N MET A 33 9.58 -8.08 -15.40
CA MET A 33 10.02 -7.56 -16.69
C MET A 33 11.48 -7.90 -17.01
N GLU A 34 12.33 -8.05 -15.98
CA GLU A 34 13.68 -8.60 -16.12
C GLU A 34 13.63 -10.08 -16.51
N ALA A 35 12.67 -10.83 -15.95
CA ALA A 35 12.42 -12.19 -16.39
C ALA A 35 12.04 -12.26 -17.88
N VAL A 36 11.22 -11.32 -18.36
CA VAL A 36 10.83 -11.22 -19.78
C VAL A 36 12.02 -10.94 -20.69
N SER A 37 12.89 -9.97 -20.35
CA SER A 37 14.09 -9.70 -21.15
C SER A 37 15.03 -10.90 -21.18
N TYR A 38 15.22 -11.55 -20.03
CA TYR A 38 16.07 -12.72 -19.91
C TYR A 38 15.60 -13.89 -20.80
N VAL A 39 14.32 -14.28 -20.70
CA VAL A 39 13.80 -15.41 -21.52
C VAL A 39 13.68 -15.06 -23.00
N ALA A 40 13.61 -13.77 -23.36
CA ALA A 40 13.61 -13.32 -24.75
C ALA A 40 15.02 -13.26 -25.38
N GLY A 41 16.07 -13.54 -24.60
CA GLY A 41 17.45 -13.44 -25.07
C GLY A 41 17.97 -12.01 -25.19
N GLU A 42 17.25 -11.03 -24.63
CA GLU A 42 17.62 -9.61 -24.69
C GLU A 42 18.67 -9.24 -23.64
N PRO A 43 19.35 -8.09 -23.78
CA PRO A 43 20.13 -7.51 -22.69
C PRO A 43 19.28 -7.36 -21.42
N TRP A 44 19.89 -7.60 -20.25
CA TRP A 44 19.21 -7.50 -18.96
C TRP A 44 18.57 -6.11 -18.78
N SER A 45 17.24 -6.09 -18.63
CA SER A 45 16.47 -4.86 -18.48
C SER A 45 15.05 -5.16 -17.98
N ASP A 46 14.46 -4.24 -17.24
CA ASP A 46 13.04 -4.20 -16.90
C ASP A 46 12.17 -3.49 -17.98
N ALA A 47 12.79 -3.06 -19.08
CA ALA A 47 12.15 -2.45 -20.24
C ALA A 47 12.51 -3.19 -21.55
N PRO A 48 12.22 -4.51 -21.65
CA PRO A 48 12.54 -5.31 -22.83
C PRO A 48 11.94 -4.75 -24.11
N ALA A 49 12.71 -4.82 -25.20
CA ALA A 49 12.29 -4.38 -26.52
C ALA A 49 11.21 -5.30 -27.14
N CYS A 50 11.14 -6.56 -26.72
CA CYS A 50 10.13 -7.52 -27.16
C CYS A 50 8.73 -7.27 -26.58
N ALA A 51 8.62 -6.52 -25.50
CA ALA A 51 7.36 -6.29 -24.81
C ALA A 51 6.77 -4.91 -25.12
N CYS A 52 5.45 -4.81 -25.04
CA CYS A 52 4.75 -3.54 -25.15
C CYS A 52 5.17 -2.61 -23.99
N PRO A 53 5.65 -1.38 -24.26
CA PRO A 53 6.12 -0.47 -23.21
C PRO A 53 5.01 -0.06 -22.24
N VAL A 54 3.76 0.02 -22.71
CA VAL A 54 2.59 0.34 -21.88
C VAL A 54 2.30 -0.78 -20.88
N ILE A 55 2.26 -2.03 -21.36
CA ILE A 55 2.08 -3.20 -20.48
C ILE A 55 3.28 -3.32 -19.54
N GLY A 56 4.51 -3.12 -20.03
CA GLY A 56 5.71 -3.15 -19.21
C GLY A 56 5.68 -2.13 -18.06
N ALA A 57 5.22 -0.90 -18.32
CA ALA A 57 5.06 0.11 -17.27
C ALA A 57 4.04 -0.32 -16.20
N PHE A 58 2.89 -0.86 -16.62
CA PHE A 58 1.89 -1.41 -15.70
C PHE A 58 2.47 -2.56 -14.86
N MET A 59 3.15 -3.51 -15.52
CA MET A 59 3.72 -4.70 -14.88
C MET A 59 4.80 -4.36 -13.86
N ARG A 60 5.67 -3.37 -14.12
CA ARG A 60 6.66 -2.90 -13.13
C ARG A 60 5.98 -2.32 -11.89
N SER A 61 5.00 -1.43 -12.09
CA SER A 61 4.25 -0.86 -10.98
C SER A 61 3.49 -1.93 -10.19
N TRP A 62 2.92 -2.92 -10.88
CA TRP A 62 2.19 -4.02 -10.26
C TRP A 62 3.12 -4.96 -9.48
N ASN A 63 4.28 -5.31 -10.06
CA ASN A 63 5.33 -6.09 -9.43
C ASN A 63 5.74 -5.51 -8.08
N ASP A 64 6.02 -4.21 -8.03
CA ASP A 64 6.53 -3.56 -6.82
C ASP A 64 5.45 -3.35 -5.75
N SER A 65 4.18 -3.37 -6.16
CA SER A 65 3.04 -3.18 -5.25
C SER A 65 2.51 -4.49 -4.65
N LEU A 66 2.85 -5.64 -5.23
CA LEU A 66 2.41 -6.94 -4.74
C LEU A 66 3.25 -7.37 -3.52
N PRO A 67 2.64 -8.05 -2.54
CA PRO A 67 3.41 -8.76 -1.52
C PRO A 67 4.10 -9.99 -2.13
N ASP A 68 5.19 -10.45 -1.49
CA ASP A 68 6.08 -11.48 -2.04
C ASP A 68 5.37 -12.80 -2.36
N ASP A 69 4.44 -13.22 -1.50
CA ASP A 69 3.65 -14.44 -1.66
C ASP A 69 2.78 -14.40 -2.93
N LYS A 70 2.21 -13.23 -3.26
CA LYS A 70 1.35 -13.05 -4.43
C LYS A 70 2.08 -12.65 -5.69
N ARG A 71 3.22 -11.97 -5.59
CA ARG A 71 3.99 -11.51 -6.76
C ARG A 71 4.33 -12.64 -7.70
N THR A 72 4.92 -13.69 -7.16
CA THR A 72 5.37 -14.81 -7.99
C THR A 72 4.20 -15.68 -8.47
N GLU A 73 3.14 -15.82 -7.67
CA GLU A 73 1.92 -16.54 -8.03
C GLU A 73 1.21 -15.90 -9.23
N LEU A 74 1.00 -14.58 -9.19
CA LEU A 74 0.19 -13.85 -10.18
C LEU A 74 0.98 -13.52 -11.45
N LEU A 75 2.25 -13.14 -11.32
CA LEU A 75 2.98 -12.54 -12.44
C LEU A 75 3.75 -13.55 -13.28
N ARG A 76 4.22 -14.66 -12.69
CA ARG A 76 5.03 -15.67 -13.41
C ARG A 76 4.30 -16.26 -14.63
N PRO A 77 2.99 -16.60 -14.57
CA PRO A 77 2.28 -17.12 -15.73
C PRO A 77 2.19 -16.14 -16.91
N LEU A 78 2.38 -14.84 -16.67
CA LEU A 78 2.31 -13.80 -17.69
C LEU A 78 3.61 -13.63 -18.48
N ILE A 79 4.75 -14.11 -17.96
CA ILE A 79 6.08 -13.91 -18.56
C ILE A 79 6.09 -14.34 -20.03
N THR A 80 5.62 -15.54 -20.33
CA THR A 80 5.62 -16.06 -21.71
C THR A 80 4.65 -15.33 -22.64
N ARG A 81 3.59 -14.72 -22.08
CA ARG A 81 2.63 -13.93 -22.87
C ARG A 81 3.10 -12.51 -23.14
N LEU A 82 4.00 -11.99 -22.30
CA LEU A 82 4.59 -10.65 -22.44
C LEU A 82 5.65 -10.61 -23.54
N VAL A 83 6.37 -11.72 -23.78
CA VAL A 83 7.34 -11.84 -24.87
C VAL A 83 6.63 -11.69 -26.20
N GLY A 84 7.08 -10.74 -27.02
CA GLY A 84 6.48 -10.45 -28.33
C GLY A 84 5.18 -9.64 -28.25
N SER A 85 4.83 -9.11 -27.07
CA SER A 85 3.64 -8.27 -26.93
C SER A 85 3.80 -6.89 -27.56
N LYS A 86 5.01 -6.45 -27.94
CA LYS A 86 5.21 -5.16 -28.64
C LYS A 86 4.42 -5.13 -29.95
N SER A 87 3.81 -3.99 -30.25
CA SER A 87 2.93 -3.85 -31.41
C SER A 87 3.08 -2.45 -32.03
N THR A 88 2.14 -2.06 -32.90
CA THR A 88 2.12 -0.75 -33.53
C THR A 88 1.72 0.34 -32.51
N PRO A 89 2.08 1.62 -32.74
CA PRO A 89 1.69 2.72 -31.87
C PRO A 89 0.18 2.80 -31.61
N GLU A 90 -0.65 2.41 -32.57
CA GLU A 90 -2.11 2.42 -32.45
C GLU A 90 -2.59 1.38 -31.42
N VAL A 91 -2.05 0.16 -31.45
CA VAL A 91 -2.35 -0.88 -30.45
C VAL A 91 -1.83 -0.49 -29.09
N GLU A 92 -0.63 0.07 -29.01
CA GLU A 92 -0.04 0.57 -27.76
C GLU A 92 -0.88 1.71 -27.18
N GLY A 93 -1.37 2.62 -28.01
CA GLY A 93 -2.32 3.68 -27.64
C GLY A 93 -3.63 3.12 -27.08
N ARG A 94 -4.21 2.11 -27.73
CA ARG A 94 -5.41 1.42 -27.23
C ARG A 94 -5.18 0.75 -25.88
N ARG A 95 -4.03 0.12 -25.67
CA ARG A 95 -3.67 -0.47 -24.37
C ARG A 95 -3.51 0.60 -23.30
N ALA A 96 -2.99 1.77 -23.65
CA ALA A 96 -2.85 2.90 -22.72
C ALA A 96 -4.23 3.45 -22.29
N THR A 97 -5.18 3.56 -23.21
CA THR A 97 -6.54 3.99 -22.87
C THR A 97 -7.26 2.95 -22.02
N MET A 98 -7.07 1.64 -22.28
CA MET A 98 -7.58 0.56 -21.40
C MET A 98 -7.03 0.64 -19.97
N ALA A 99 -5.73 0.92 -19.80
CA ALA A 99 -5.13 1.08 -18.48
C ALA A 99 -5.67 2.33 -17.75
N CYS A 100 -5.85 3.44 -18.48
CA CYS A 100 -6.45 4.65 -17.94
C CYS A 100 -7.91 4.44 -17.53
N ASP A 101 -8.71 3.81 -18.40
CA ASP A 101 -10.11 3.45 -18.15
C ASP A 101 -10.24 2.63 -16.87
N TRP A 102 -9.41 1.59 -16.72
CA TRP A 102 -9.39 0.77 -15.52
C TRP A 102 -9.02 1.57 -14.27
N LEU A 103 -8.02 2.46 -14.35
CA LEU A 103 -7.64 3.31 -13.21
C LEU A 103 -8.79 4.22 -12.76
N VAL A 104 -9.51 4.82 -13.70
CA VAL A 104 -10.57 5.79 -13.44
C VAL A 104 -11.87 5.12 -13.01
N ARG A 105 -12.28 4.04 -13.68
CA ARG A 105 -13.63 3.46 -13.53
C ARG A 105 -13.67 2.20 -12.66
N MET A 106 -12.53 1.57 -12.38
CA MET A 106 -12.46 0.35 -11.55
C MET A 106 -11.58 0.53 -10.31
N TYR A 107 -10.31 0.88 -10.49
CA TYR A 107 -9.34 0.96 -9.39
C TYR A 107 -9.68 2.08 -8.39
N THR A 108 -9.86 3.31 -8.87
CA THR A 108 -10.16 4.46 -8.00
C THR A 108 -11.50 4.30 -7.28
N PRO A 109 -12.61 3.90 -7.94
CA PRO A 109 -13.90 3.69 -7.28
C PRO A 109 -13.87 2.66 -6.15
N ALA A 110 -13.12 1.56 -6.30
CA ALA A 110 -13.00 0.55 -5.24
C ALA A 110 -12.46 1.15 -3.93
N TRP A 111 -11.42 1.98 -4.02
CA TRP A 111 -10.86 2.69 -2.86
C TRP A 111 -11.77 3.79 -2.32
N LEU A 112 -12.45 4.53 -3.20
CA LEU A 112 -13.41 5.55 -2.78
C LEU A 112 -14.59 4.95 -1.99
N ARG A 113 -15.13 3.80 -2.43
CA ARG A 113 -16.18 3.08 -1.69
C ARG A 113 -15.70 2.66 -0.31
N LEU A 114 -14.46 2.15 -0.21
CA LEU A 114 -13.87 1.79 1.08
C LEU A 114 -13.73 2.99 2.03
N ALA A 115 -13.47 4.17 1.46
CA ALA A 115 -13.41 5.44 2.19
C ALA A 115 -14.79 6.05 2.49
N GLY A 116 -15.89 5.42 2.07
CA GLY A 116 -17.25 5.94 2.24
C GLY A 116 -17.66 7.01 1.22
N LEU A 117 -16.83 7.27 0.20
CA LEU A 117 -17.08 8.23 -0.87
C LEU A 117 -17.83 7.57 -2.04
N THR A 118 -18.94 6.91 -1.73
CA THR A 118 -19.68 6.07 -2.69
C THR A 118 -20.23 6.89 -3.86
N ALA A 119 -20.76 8.10 -3.61
CA ALA A 119 -21.27 8.97 -4.68
C ALA A 119 -20.19 9.35 -5.69
N GLN A 120 -18.97 9.66 -5.22
CA GLN A 120 -17.82 9.96 -6.06
C GLN A 120 -17.35 8.71 -6.81
N ALA A 121 -17.33 7.56 -6.14
CA ALA A 121 -17.00 6.28 -6.76
C ALA A 121 -17.96 5.95 -7.92
N ASP A 122 -19.26 6.12 -7.70
CA ASP A 122 -20.29 5.82 -8.70
C ASP A 122 -20.29 6.84 -9.84
N ALA A 123 -20.00 8.11 -9.56
CA ALA A 123 -19.79 9.13 -10.58
C ALA A 123 -18.62 8.77 -11.51
N LEU A 124 -17.50 8.29 -10.96
CA LEU A 124 -16.36 7.85 -11.77
C LEU A 124 -16.64 6.56 -12.53
N ALA A 125 -17.24 5.54 -11.87
CA ALA A 125 -17.57 4.27 -12.51
C ALA A 125 -18.60 4.43 -13.65
N GLY A 126 -19.51 5.39 -13.51
CA GLY A 126 -20.55 5.72 -14.49
C GLY A 126 -20.08 6.55 -15.69
N LEU A 127 -18.81 6.96 -15.75
CA LEU A 127 -18.26 7.64 -16.92
C LEU A 127 -18.28 6.72 -18.16
N PRO A 128 -18.38 7.28 -19.37
CA PRO A 128 -18.19 6.51 -20.60
C PRO A 128 -16.79 5.89 -20.64
N GLU A 129 -16.65 4.80 -21.39
CA GLU A 129 -15.35 4.15 -21.57
C GLU A 129 -14.34 5.10 -22.20
N ILE A 130 -13.14 5.13 -21.61
CA ILE A 130 -12.03 5.93 -22.12
C ILE A 130 -11.39 5.13 -23.26
N THR A 131 -11.82 5.41 -24.48
CA THR A 131 -11.25 4.78 -25.68
C THR A 131 -10.24 5.69 -26.38
N ASP A 132 -10.27 7.00 -26.13
CA ASP A 132 -9.39 8.01 -26.69
C ASP A 132 -9.11 9.12 -25.67
N PHE A 133 -7.84 9.47 -25.50
CA PHE A 133 -7.41 10.56 -24.63
C PHE A 133 -7.88 11.93 -25.11
N ALA A 134 -8.25 12.11 -26.39
CA ALA A 134 -8.87 13.34 -26.87
C ALA A 134 -10.17 13.67 -26.10
N ASN A 135 -10.85 12.67 -25.54
CA ASN A 135 -12.07 12.84 -24.76
C ASN A 135 -11.82 13.20 -23.28
N THR A 136 -10.56 13.19 -22.82
CA THR A 136 -10.17 13.49 -21.42
C THR A 136 -10.74 14.81 -20.89
N PRO A 137 -10.80 15.92 -21.65
CA PRO A 137 -11.37 17.17 -21.16
C PRO A 137 -12.82 17.04 -20.66
N SER A 138 -13.62 16.12 -21.21
CA SER A 138 -15.02 15.91 -20.82
C SER A 138 -15.17 15.21 -19.46
N ILE A 139 -14.25 14.31 -19.10
CA ILE A 139 -14.27 13.54 -17.85
C ILE A 139 -13.45 14.19 -16.74
N LYS A 140 -12.52 15.10 -17.09
CA LYS A 140 -11.62 15.79 -16.16
C LYS A 140 -12.35 16.46 -14.99
N PRO A 141 -13.48 17.17 -15.16
CA PRO A 141 -14.18 17.79 -14.04
C PRO A 141 -14.66 16.79 -12.98
N ALA A 142 -15.12 15.60 -13.40
CA ALA A 142 -15.54 14.55 -12.47
C ALA A 142 -14.35 13.99 -11.67
N ILE A 143 -13.22 13.77 -12.33
CA ILE A 143 -11.97 13.31 -11.69
C ILE A 143 -11.47 14.35 -10.68
N GLU A 144 -11.47 15.64 -11.05
CA GLU A 144 -11.05 16.73 -10.16
C GLU A 144 -11.99 16.88 -8.95
N ALA A 145 -13.30 16.73 -9.14
CA ALA A 145 -14.26 16.72 -8.04
C ALA A 145 -13.99 15.57 -7.07
N ALA A 146 -13.86 14.33 -7.57
CA ALA A 146 -13.54 13.17 -6.75
C ALA A 146 -12.22 13.35 -5.99
N ARG A 147 -11.19 13.92 -6.63
CA ARG A 147 -9.90 14.23 -5.99
C ARG A 147 -10.03 15.23 -4.85
N ARG A 148 -10.81 16.31 -5.04
CA ARG A 148 -11.05 17.32 -3.98
C ARG A 148 -11.77 16.69 -2.79
N ASP A 149 -12.82 15.93 -3.05
CA ASP A 149 -13.63 15.31 -2.00
C ASP A 149 -12.82 14.27 -1.22
N ALA A 150 -12.01 13.46 -1.92
CA ALA A 150 -11.09 12.52 -1.29
C ALA A 150 -10.02 13.22 -0.44
N ALA A 151 -9.48 14.35 -0.91
CA ALA A 151 -8.53 15.15 -0.13
C ALA A 151 -9.17 15.73 1.13
N ALA A 152 -10.40 16.25 1.02
CA ALA A 152 -11.16 16.76 2.16
C ALA A 152 -11.47 15.66 3.18
N ALA A 153 -11.93 14.50 2.72
CA ALA A 153 -12.21 13.35 3.57
C ALA A 153 -10.94 12.87 4.31
N ARG A 154 -9.80 12.83 3.62
CA ARG A 154 -8.51 12.49 4.23
C ARG A 154 -8.08 13.50 5.28
N ALA A 155 -8.26 14.79 5.03
CA ALA A 155 -7.95 15.85 5.99
C ALA A 155 -8.84 15.74 7.24
N ALA A 156 -10.15 15.53 7.06
CA ALA A 156 -11.09 15.32 8.15
C ALA A 156 -10.74 14.08 8.99
N ALA A 157 -10.42 12.96 8.34
CA ALA A 157 -10.02 11.73 9.02
C ALA A 157 -8.73 11.91 9.84
N ARG A 158 -7.74 12.66 9.31
CA ARG A 158 -6.50 13.00 10.04
C ARG A 158 -6.78 13.86 11.27
N ALA A 159 -7.57 14.93 11.12
CA ALA A 159 -7.92 15.80 12.23
C ALA A 159 -8.65 15.02 13.34
N ALA A 160 -9.61 14.18 12.97
CA ALA A 160 -10.32 13.34 13.94
C ALA A 160 -9.39 12.34 14.66
N ALA A 161 -8.43 11.75 13.95
CA ALA A 161 -7.43 10.86 14.56
C ALA A 161 -6.50 11.60 15.54
N GLU A 162 -6.07 12.81 15.19
CA GLU A 162 -5.25 13.68 16.06
C GLU A 162 -6.02 14.09 17.32
N ASP A 163 -7.28 14.49 17.18
CA ASP A 163 -8.14 14.83 18.31
C ASP A 163 -8.37 13.64 19.24
N ALA A 164 -8.63 12.44 18.68
CA ALA A 164 -8.78 11.22 19.45
C ALA A 164 -7.49 10.84 20.20
N ALA A 165 -6.33 10.92 19.53
CA ALA A 165 -5.04 10.66 20.15
C ALA A 165 -4.73 11.65 21.28
N ARG A 166 -5.06 12.94 21.08
CA ARG A 166 -4.90 13.98 22.09
C ARG A 166 -5.82 13.74 23.30
N ALA A 167 -7.08 13.37 23.08
CA ALA A 167 -8.02 13.05 24.14
C ALA A 167 -7.52 11.85 24.97
N ALA A 168 -7.10 10.76 24.31
CA ALA A 168 -6.56 9.58 24.97
C ALA A 168 -5.30 9.91 25.80
N ALA A 169 -4.39 10.74 25.26
CA ALA A 169 -3.21 11.19 25.99
C ALA A 169 -3.58 12.01 27.25
N TRP A 170 -4.59 12.89 27.17
CA TRP A 170 -5.09 13.63 28.32
C TRP A 170 -5.71 12.73 29.39
N ASP A 171 -6.51 11.75 28.99
CA ASP A 171 -7.13 10.81 29.92
C ASP A 171 -6.08 9.94 30.63
N ALA A 172 -5.08 9.46 29.90
CA ALA A 172 -3.95 8.73 30.47
C ALA A 172 -3.15 9.61 31.46
N ALA A 173 -2.87 10.86 31.11
CA ALA A 173 -2.18 11.80 32.00
C ALA A 173 -2.99 12.09 33.27
N ARG A 174 -4.31 12.27 33.16
CA ARG A 174 -5.21 12.46 34.32
C ARG A 174 -5.26 11.22 35.21
N ALA A 175 -5.33 10.02 34.62
CA ALA A 175 -5.32 8.77 35.37
C ALA A 175 -4.00 8.57 36.13
N ALA A 176 -2.86 8.82 35.48
CA ALA A 176 -1.54 8.77 36.09
C ALA A 176 -1.39 9.78 37.23
N ALA A 177 -1.82 11.03 37.03
CA ALA A 177 -1.79 12.06 38.08
C ALA A 177 -2.66 11.68 39.29
N ARG A 178 -3.86 11.13 39.07
CA ARG A 178 -4.73 10.63 40.15
C ARG A 178 -4.10 9.46 40.90
N ALA A 179 -3.45 8.54 40.19
CA ALA A 179 -2.74 7.42 40.82
C ALA A 179 -1.55 7.92 41.67
N ALA A 180 -0.76 8.87 41.16
CA ALA A 180 0.32 9.51 41.90
C ALA A 180 -0.19 10.18 43.17
N ALA A 181 -1.24 11.01 43.05
CA ALA A 181 -1.80 11.72 44.19
C ALA A 181 -2.31 10.75 45.26
N ARG A 182 -2.95 9.64 44.86
CA ARG A 182 -3.37 8.58 45.79
C ARG A 182 -2.18 7.87 46.44
N ALA A 183 -1.12 7.59 45.69
CA ALA A 183 0.09 6.97 46.21
C ALA A 183 0.82 7.89 47.20
N ALA A 184 0.94 9.18 46.88
CA ALA A 184 1.53 10.19 47.75
C ALA A 184 0.70 10.37 49.03
N ALA A 185 -0.64 10.42 48.93
CA ALA A 185 -1.51 10.52 50.10
C ALA A 185 -1.40 9.28 51.01
N ARG A 186 -1.35 8.08 50.43
CA ARG A 186 -1.12 6.84 51.20
C ARG A 186 0.23 6.85 51.88
N ALA A 187 1.26 7.26 51.15
CA ALA A 187 2.61 7.36 51.70
C ALA A 187 2.70 8.39 52.81
N ALA A 188 2.11 9.58 52.66
CA ALA A 188 2.08 10.57 53.73
C ALA A 188 1.30 10.07 54.96
N ALA A 189 0.27 9.25 54.79
CA ALA A 189 -0.42 8.60 55.92
C ALA A 189 0.43 7.50 56.58
N GLU A 190 1.13 6.69 55.78
CA GLU A 190 2.10 5.70 56.26
C GLU A 190 3.32 6.35 56.91
N ASP A 191 3.79 7.47 56.39
CA ASP A 191 4.89 8.28 56.89
C ASP A 191 4.46 9.10 58.09
N ALA A 192 3.20 9.52 58.24
CA ALA A 192 2.71 10.02 59.52
C ALA A 192 2.68 8.90 60.58
N ALA A 193 2.38 7.66 60.17
CA ALA A 193 2.47 6.48 61.02
C ALA A 193 3.91 6.02 61.28
N ARG A 194 4.86 6.28 60.36
CA ARG A 194 6.30 5.93 60.44
C ARG A 194 7.20 7.08 60.89
N ALA A 195 6.80 8.34 60.85
CA ALA A 195 7.47 9.49 61.47
C ALA A 195 7.26 9.46 62.98
N ALA A 196 6.29 8.67 63.45
CA ALA A 196 6.33 8.09 64.79
C ALA A 196 7.48 7.06 64.98
N ALA A 197 8.30 6.77 63.96
CA ALA A 197 9.28 5.66 63.94
C ALA A 197 10.61 5.82 63.15
N TRP A 198 10.90 6.86 62.33
CA TRP A 198 12.25 7.38 61.91
C TRP A 198 12.27 8.07 60.52
N ASP A 199 13.26 8.96 60.33
CA ASP A 199 13.25 10.07 59.37
C ASP A 199 14.31 10.02 58.25
N ALA A 200 13.98 10.68 57.12
CA ALA A 200 14.83 11.29 56.08
C ALA A 200 15.79 10.45 55.19
N ALA A 201 15.26 9.72 54.18
CA ALA A 201 16.03 9.34 52.97
C ALA A 201 15.21 9.11 51.67
N TRP A 202 13.88 9.30 51.69
CA TRP A 202 12.99 8.63 50.73
C TRP A 202 12.49 9.44 49.51
N ASP A 203 12.67 10.77 49.49
CA ASP A 203 11.98 11.61 48.49
C ASP A 203 12.66 11.65 47.11
N ALA A 204 13.98 11.51 47.04
CA ALA A 204 14.72 11.60 45.77
C ALA A 204 14.62 10.32 44.92
N ALA A 205 14.58 9.13 45.55
CA ALA A 205 14.47 7.85 44.85
C ALA A 205 13.07 7.63 44.24
N ARG A 206 12.04 8.20 44.86
CA ARG A 206 10.65 8.07 44.45
C ARG A 206 10.34 8.84 43.17
N ALA A 207 10.88 10.05 43.01
CA ALA A 207 10.65 10.88 41.83
C ALA A 207 11.27 10.25 40.56
N ALA A 208 12.50 9.75 40.64
CA ALA A 208 13.19 9.14 39.51
C ALA A 208 12.55 7.82 39.05
N ALA A 209 12.07 6.99 39.98
CA ALA A 209 11.34 5.76 39.64
C ALA A 209 9.97 6.07 38.98
N TRP A 210 9.36 7.20 39.33
CA TRP A 210 8.05 7.60 38.80
C TRP A 210 8.13 8.11 37.35
N ASP A 211 9.16 8.90 37.02
CA ASP A 211 9.36 9.40 35.65
C ASP A 211 9.76 8.27 34.68
N ALA A 212 10.62 7.35 35.11
CA ALA A 212 11.05 6.22 34.28
C ALA A 212 9.90 5.23 33.98
N ALA A 213 9.06 4.92 34.97
CA ALA A 213 7.90 4.06 34.78
C ALA A 213 6.85 4.68 33.84
N ARG A 214 6.71 6.02 33.87
CA ARG A 214 5.77 6.76 33.02
C ARG A 214 6.19 6.76 31.55
N ALA A 215 7.47 6.96 31.27
CA ALA A 215 8.00 6.94 29.91
C ALA A 215 7.86 5.54 29.27
N ALA A 216 8.31 4.49 29.98
CA ALA A 216 8.27 3.12 29.47
C ALA A 216 6.84 2.60 29.21
N ALA A 217 5.87 2.96 30.08
CA ALA A 217 4.47 2.61 29.88
C ALA A 217 3.83 3.35 28.68
N TRP A 218 4.27 4.58 28.40
CA TRP A 218 3.76 5.38 27.29
C TRP A 218 4.24 4.84 25.94
N ASP A 219 5.53 4.51 25.82
CA ASP A 219 6.12 3.97 24.59
C ASP A 219 5.53 2.60 24.23
N ALA A 220 5.39 1.70 25.22
CA ALA A 220 4.81 0.38 25.01
C ALA A 220 3.33 0.43 24.61
N ALA A 221 2.54 1.35 25.18
CA ALA A 221 1.13 1.54 24.83
C ALA A 221 0.98 2.09 23.40
N TRP A 222 1.84 3.03 22.98
CA TRP A 222 1.84 3.58 21.62
C TRP A 222 2.21 2.54 20.56
N ALA A 223 3.23 1.72 20.81
CA ALA A 223 3.64 0.66 19.90
C ALA A 223 2.52 -0.39 19.72
N ALA A 224 1.93 -0.87 20.83
CA ALA A 224 0.86 -1.86 20.79
C ALA A 224 -0.41 -1.32 20.11
N ALA A 225 -0.76 -0.05 20.32
CA ALA A 225 -1.88 0.60 19.65
C ALA A 225 -1.64 0.75 18.14
N GLY A 226 -0.40 1.06 17.74
CA GLY A 226 0.01 1.15 16.33
C GLY A 226 -0.10 -0.18 15.59
N ASP A 227 0.40 -1.26 16.20
CA ASP A 227 0.37 -2.60 15.60
C ASP A 227 -1.06 -3.12 15.44
N ALA A 228 -1.90 -2.96 16.46
CA ALA A 228 -3.31 -3.36 16.41
C ALA A 228 -4.10 -2.55 15.37
N ALA A 229 -3.86 -1.25 15.27
CA ALA A 229 -4.47 -0.40 14.25
C ALA A 229 -4.02 -0.79 12.83
N GLY A 230 -2.73 -1.11 12.66
CA GLY A 230 -2.17 -1.58 11.38
C GLY A 230 -2.76 -2.92 10.93
N ALA A 231 -2.90 -3.88 11.85
CA ALA A 231 -3.51 -5.18 11.57
C ALA A 231 -5.00 -5.04 11.20
N ALA A 232 -5.76 -4.23 11.94
CA ALA A 232 -7.16 -3.95 11.64
C ALA A 232 -7.34 -3.25 10.28
N ALA A 233 -6.46 -2.29 9.96
CA ALA A 233 -6.44 -1.65 8.66
C ALA A 233 -6.18 -2.68 7.55
N LYS A 234 -5.12 -3.49 7.66
CA LYS A 234 -4.79 -4.53 6.67
C LYS A 234 -5.95 -5.49 6.43
N ALA A 235 -6.63 -5.94 7.51
CA ALA A 235 -7.80 -6.80 7.41
C ALA A 235 -8.95 -6.14 6.63
N LYS A 236 -9.18 -4.83 6.83
CA LYS A 236 -10.20 -4.08 6.11
C LYS A 236 -9.84 -3.83 4.64
N LEU A 237 -8.56 -3.69 4.31
CA LEU A 237 -8.09 -3.49 2.93
C LEU A 237 -8.09 -4.80 2.12
N ALA A 238 -7.86 -5.95 2.77
CA ALA A 238 -7.57 -7.23 2.09
C ALA A 238 -8.61 -7.67 1.04
N PRO A 239 -9.94 -7.55 1.25
CA PRO A 239 -10.93 -7.91 0.24
C PRO A 239 -10.81 -7.06 -1.02
N ILE A 240 -10.69 -5.73 -0.85
CA ILE A 240 -10.55 -4.78 -1.96
C ILE A 240 -9.23 -5.01 -2.71
N VAL A 241 -8.14 -5.26 -1.99
CA VAL A 241 -6.85 -5.60 -2.62
C VAL A 241 -7.00 -6.86 -3.47
N THR A 242 -7.65 -7.91 -2.97
CA THR A 242 -7.85 -9.18 -3.68
C THR A 242 -8.68 -8.99 -4.96
N GLU A 243 -9.79 -8.25 -4.87
CA GLU A 243 -10.62 -7.91 -6.01
C GLU A 243 -9.84 -7.13 -7.07
N LEU A 244 -9.04 -6.14 -6.65
CA LEU A 244 -8.22 -5.33 -7.54
C LEU A 244 -7.09 -6.14 -8.18
N GLN A 245 -6.51 -7.14 -7.50
CA GLN A 245 -5.53 -8.04 -8.11
C GLN A 245 -6.15 -8.88 -9.23
N ALA A 246 -7.35 -9.42 -9.00
CA ALA A 246 -8.08 -10.16 -10.03
C ALA A 246 -8.44 -9.25 -11.22
N SER A 247 -8.87 -8.02 -10.95
CA SER A 247 -9.18 -7.03 -11.98
C SER A 247 -7.94 -6.58 -12.77
N ALA A 248 -6.79 -6.40 -12.11
CA ALA A 248 -5.51 -6.10 -12.74
C ALA A 248 -5.05 -7.21 -13.68
N LEU A 249 -5.20 -8.48 -13.26
CA LEU A 249 -4.93 -9.63 -14.13
C LEU A 249 -5.80 -9.59 -15.38
N GLN A 250 -7.13 -9.45 -15.22
CA GLN A 250 -8.05 -9.36 -16.36
C GLN A 250 -7.72 -8.18 -17.29
N LEU A 251 -7.28 -7.04 -16.76
CA LEU A 251 -6.83 -5.92 -17.58
C LEU A 251 -5.62 -6.32 -18.44
N VAL A 252 -4.59 -6.92 -17.84
CA VAL A 252 -3.39 -7.35 -18.57
C VAL A 252 -3.75 -8.37 -19.65
N GLU A 253 -4.63 -9.33 -19.36
CA GLU A 253 -5.07 -10.32 -20.35
C GLU A 253 -5.81 -9.69 -21.53
N ARG A 254 -6.69 -8.71 -21.27
CA ARG A 254 -7.36 -7.96 -22.33
C ARG A 254 -6.38 -7.13 -23.14
N MET A 255 -5.41 -6.46 -22.49
CA MET A 255 -4.39 -5.68 -23.19
C MET A 255 -3.54 -6.57 -24.11
N LEU A 256 -3.13 -7.74 -23.63
CA LEU A 256 -2.38 -8.73 -24.42
C LEU A 256 -3.16 -9.25 -25.62
N SER A 257 -4.49 -9.32 -25.51
CA SER A 257 -5.40 -9.75 -26.58
C SER A 257 -5.86 -8.61 -27.50
N ALA A 258 -5.49 -7.36 -27.20
CA ALA A 258 -5.87 -6.21 -28.00
C ALA A 258 -5.02 -6.14 -29.28
N GLU A 259 -5.70 -6.16 -30.42
CA GLU A 259 -5.16 -5.98 -31.77
C GLU A 259 -5.78 -4.73 -32.42
N VAL A 260 -5.25 -4.33 -33.59
CA VAL A 260 -5.87 -3.28 -34.43
C VAL A 260 -7.23 -3.81 -34.91
N ALA A 261 -8.27 -3.00 -34.79
CA ALA A 261 -9.61 -3.32 -35.29
C ALA A 261 -9.68 -3.23 -36.82
#